data_AF-A0A1B6NX33-F1
#
_entry.id   AF-A0A1B6NX33-F1
#
_cell.length_a   1.000
_cell.length_b   1.000
_cell.length_c   1.000
_cell.angle_alpha   90.00
_cell.angle_beta   90.00
_cell.angle_gamma   90.00
#
_symmetry.space_group_name_H-M   'P 1'
#
loop_
_entity.id
_entity.type
_entity.pdbx_description
1 polymer ?
#
loop_
_entity_poly.entity_id
_entity_poly.type
_entity_poly.pdbx_seq_one_letter_code
_entity_poly.pdbx_strand_id
1 'polypeptide(L)' 'MPGHMNVLLAEADVPYDQLYEMDDVNPRMENYDVVIVIGANDVVNPAAKEMKGSPIYGMPVIEAHRAKNRLCT' A
#
# COMPACT_ATOMS: atom_id res chain seq x y z
N MET A 1 -11.48 -7.93 6.34
CA MET A 1 -12.17 -8.77 5.34
C MET A 1 -11.35 -8.74 4.06
N PRO A 2 -10.97 -9.89 3.47
CA PRO A 2 -10.27 -9.90 2.18
C PRO A 2 -11.09 -9.17 1.10
N GLY A 3 -10.44 -8.35 0.27
CA GLY A 3 -11.10 -7.60 -0.81
C GLY A 3 -11.97 -6.43 -0.36
N HIS A 4 -11.90 -5.99 0.91
CA HIS A 4 -12.73 -4.89 1.42
C HIS A 4 -12.58 -3.60 0.58
N MET A 5 -11.34 -3.22 0.23
CA MET A 5 -11.11 -2.02 -0.57
C MET A 5 -11.62 -2.16 -2.01
N ASN A 6 -11.51 -3.35 -2.61
CA ASN A 6 -12.00 -3.59 -3.97
C ASN A 6 -13.53 -3.38 -4.06
N VAL A 7 -14.27 -3.76 -3.01
CA VAL A 7 -15.73 -3.53 -2.94
C VAL A 7 -16.05 -2.05 -2.83
N LEU A 8 -15.40 -1.33 -1.90
CA LEU A 8 -15.66 0.10 -1.70
C LEU A 8 -15.28 0.95 -2.93
N LEU A 9 -14.20 0.60 -3.63
CA LEU A 9 -13.79 1.30 -4.84
C LEU A 9 -14.69 0.97 -6.03
N ALA A 10 -15.23 -0.25 -6.10
CA ALA A 10 -16.26 -0.59 -7.08
C ALA A 10 -17.57 0.18 -6.82
N GLU A 11 -17.98 0.34 -5.56
CA GLU A 11 -19.13 1.17 -5.18
C GLU A 11 -18.92 2.65 -5.53
N ALA A 12 -17.67 3.12 -5.56
CA ALA A 12 -17.29 4.47 -5.96
C ALA A 12 -17.04 4.63 -7.48
N ASP A 13 -17.41 3.63 -8.29
CA ASP A 13 -17.23 3.60 -9.76
C ASP A 13 -15.77 3.80 -10.23
N VAL A 14 -14.79 3.32 -9.45
CA VAL A 14 -13.38 3.36 -9.85
C VAL A 14 -13.10 2.30 -10.93
N PRO A 15 -12.49 2.67 -12.07
CA PRO A 15 -12.15 1.71 -13.12
C PRO A 15 -11.18 0.62 -12.66
N TYR A 16 -11.51 -0.65 -12.95
CA TYR A 16 -10.70 -1.81 -12.54
C TYR A 16 -9.28 -1.82 -13.11
N ASP A 17 -9.04 -1.21 -14.26
CA ASP A 17 -7.72 -1.08 -14.88
C ASP A 17 -6.77 -0.15 -14.12
N GLN A 18 -7.32 0.66 -13.21
CA GLN A 18 -6.58 1.51 -12.27
C GLN A 18 -6.33 0.84 -10.92
N LEU A 19 -6.89 -0.35 -10.69
CA LEU A 19 -6.68 -1.13 -9.48
C LEU A 19 -5.52 -2.09 -9.69
N TYR A 20 -4.47 -1.92 -8.90
CA TYR A 20 -3.28 -2.75 -8.95
C TYR A 20 -3.09 -3.49 -7.64
N GLU A 21 -2.63 -4.73 -7.73
CA GLU A 21 -2.27 -5.52 -6.56
C GLU A 21 -0.86 -5.14 -6.06
N MET A 22 -0.58 -5.48 -4.81
CA MET A 22 0.67 -5.14 -4.13
C MET A 22 1.92 -5.60 -4.91
N ASP A 23 1.87 -6.81 -5.48
CA ASP A 23 3.00 -7.42 -6.18
C ASP A 23 3.33 -6.70 -7.50
N ASP A 24 2.38 -5.98 -8.09
CA ASP A 24 2.58 -5.19 -9.32
C ASP A 24 3.18 -3.82 -9.03
N VAL A 25 2.83 -3.20 -7.89
CA VAL A 25 3.24 -1.84 -7.53
C VAL A 25 4.57 -1.78 -6.80
N ASN A 26 4.86 -2.73 -5.92
CA ASN A 26 6.08 -2.72 -5.09
C ASN A 26 7.39 -2.68 -5.92
N PRO A 27 7.55 -3.45 -7.01
CA PRO A 27 8.76 -3.39 -7.84
C PRO A 27 8.95 -2.04 -8.55
N ARG A 28 7.88 -1.25 -8.70
CA ARG A 28 7.86 0.01 -9.45
C ARG A 28 7.92 1.24 -8.52
N MET A 29 7.90 1.03 -7.20
CA MET A 29 7.64 2.08 -6.22
C MET A 29 8.63 3.26 -6.29
N GLU A 30 9.90 2.97 -6.55
CA GLU A 30 10.97 3.98 -6.68
C GLU A 30 10.77 4.92 -7.89
N ASN A 31 9.97 4.51 -8.87
CA ASN A 31 9.65 5.33 -10.03
C ASN A 31 8.48 6.28 -9.77
N TYR A 32 7.70 6.10 -8.69
CA TYR A 32 6.60 7.00 -8.36
C TYR A 32 7.12 8.30 -7.74
N ASP A 33 6.70 9.42 -8.32
CA ASP A 33 7.07 10.75 -7.82
C ASP A 33 6.35 11.09 -6.51
N VAL A 34 5.09 10.68 -6.39
CA VAL A 34 4.23 10.92 -5.23
C VAL A 34 3.37 9.70 -4.96
N VAL A 35 3.34 9.27 -3.69
CA VAL A 35 2.37 8.29 -3.17
C VAL A 35 1.54 8.95 -2.08
N ILE A 36 0.22 8.83 -2.19
CA ILE A 36 -0.73 9.34 -1.18
C ILE A 36 -1.35 8.13 -0.48
N VAL A 37 -1.13 8.04 0.83
CA VAL A 37 -1.69 7.01 1.71
C VAL A 37 -2.85 7.62 2.47
N ILE A 38 -4.06 7.11 2.25
CA ILE A 38 -5.29 7.62 2.87
C ILE A 38 -5.84 6.54 3.81
N GLY A 39 -5.91 6.84 5.12
CA GLY A 39 -6.56 5.97 6.10
C GLY A 39 -5.89 4.61 6.29
N ALA A 40 -4.63 4.47 5.86
CA ALA A 40 -3.84 3.25 5.98
C ALA A 40 -2.61 3.49 6.87
N ASN A 41 -2.33 2.53 7.75
CA ASN A 41 -1.20 2.59 8.68
C ASN A 41 -0.39 1.29 8.61
N ASP A 42 -0.88 0.21 9.21
CA ASP A 42 -0.11 -1.04 9.31
C ASP A 42 0.24 -1.65 7.94
N VAL A 43 -0.64 -1.51 6.95
CA VAL A 43 -0.47 -2.04 5.58
C VAL A 43 0.59 -1.31 4.75
N VAL A 44 1.13 -0.19 5.24
CA VAL A 44 2.25 0.55 4.61
C VAL A 44 3.47 0.66 5.53
N ASN A 45 3.43 0.01 6.70
CA ASN A 45 4.42 0.22 7.75
C ASN A 45 5.71 -0.58 7.48
N PRO A 46 6.89 0.08 7.32
CA PRO A 46 8.16 -0.59 7.05
C PRO A 46 8.59 -1.58 8.16
N ALA A 47 8.10 -1.40 9.39
CA ALA A 47 8.39 -2.29 10.51
C ALA A 47 7.96 -3.75 10.24
N ALA A 48 7.02 -3.97 9.32
CA ALA A 48 6.64 -5.31 8.88
C ALA A 48 7.78 -6.08 8.18
N LYS A 49 8.77 -5.39 7.61
CA LYS A 49 9.92 -6.02 6.93
C LYS A 49 11.24 -5.82 7.66
N GLU A 50 11.42 -4.68 8.32
CA GLU A 50 12.72 -4.28 8.87
C GLU A 50 12.91 -4.68 10.34
N MET A 51 11.81 -4.84 11.10
CA MET A 51 11.87 -4.99 12.55
C MET A 51 11.36 -6.34 13.03
N LYS A 52 12.27 -7.31 13.21
CA LYS A 52 11.94 -8.68 13.68
C LYS A 52 11.14 -8.77 14.99
N GLY A 53 11.21 -7.74 15.84
CA GLY A 53 10.45 -7.67 17.10
C GLY A 53 9.11 -6.96 16.99
N SER A 54 8.74 -6.48 15.79
CA SER A 54 7.47 -5.82 15.56
C SER A 54 6.31 -6.83 15.56
N PRO A 55 5.14 -6.51 16.14
CA PRO A 55 3.96 -7.36 16.07
C PRO A 55 3.49 -7.67 14.64
N ILE A 56 3.84 -6.80 13.68
CA ILE A 56 3.47 -6.93 12.26
C ILE A 56 4.60 -7.50 11.40
N TYR A 57 5.69 -7.99 12.00
CA TYR A 57 6.82 -8.53 11.24
C TYR A 57 6.40 -9.76 10.40
N GLY A 58 6.75 -9.75 9.12
CA GLY A 58 6.38 -10.76 8.13
C GLY A 58 5.04 -10.51 7.45
N MET A 59 4.29 -9.46 7.83
CA MET A 59 3.06 -9.09 7.14
C MET A 59 3.36 -8.52 5.75
N PRO A 60 2.61 -8.93 4.70
CA PRO A 60 2.71 -8.27 3.40
C PRO A 60 2.26 -6.81 3.52
N VAL A 61 3.09 -5.89 3.02
CA VAL A 61 2.85 -4.43 3.07
C VAL A 61 3.20 -3.79 1.73
N ILE A 62 2.51 -2.69 1.42
CA ILE A 62 2.84 -1.81 0.30
C ILE A 62 4.03 -0.95 0.71
N GLU A 63 5.11 -0.98 -0.08
CA GLU A 63 6.37 -0.32 0.24
C GLU A 63 6.38 1.18 -0.09
N ALA A 64 5.30 1.90 0.25
CA ALA A 64 5.10 3.31 -0.09
C ALA A 64 6.27 4.24 0.34
N HIS A 65 7.05 3.82 1.34
CA HIS A 65 8.25 4.53 1.79
C HIS A 65 9.38 4.59 0.74
N ARG A 66 9.36 3.74 -0.30
CA ARG A 66 10.35 3.72 -1.39
C ARG A 66 10.07 4.75 -2.48
N ALA A 67 8.89 5.38 -2.50
CA ALA A 67 8.57 6.45 -3.45
C ALA A 67 9.38 7.73 -3.16
N LYS A 68 9.53 8.59 -4.17
CA LYS A 68 10.31 9.84 -4.03
C LYS A 68 9.70 10.78 -2.99
N ASN A 69 8.37 10.91 -2.97
CA ASN A 69 7.62 11.63 -1.96
C ASN A 69 6.43 10.80 -1.49
N ARG A 70 6.13 10.85 -0.18
CA ARG A 70 4.94 10.21 0.40
C ARG A 70 4.16 11.20 1.27
N LEU A 71 2.84 11.20 1.12
CA LEU A 71 1.91 11.93 1.98
C LEU A 71 1.00 10.92 2.66
N CYS A 72 0.91 10.96 3.99
CA CYS A 72 0.05 10.08 4.77
C CYS A 72 -0.97 10.92 5.54
N THR A 73 -2.26 10.54 5.47
CA THR A 73 -3.38 11.23 6.15
C THR A 73 -4.22 10.25 6.95
#